data_AF-A0A1Y1S6S7-F1
#
_entry.id   AF-A0A1Y1S6S7-F1
#
_cell.length_a   1.000
_cell.length_b   1.000
_cell.length_c   1.000
_cell.angle_alpha   90.00
_cell.angle_beta   90.00
_cell.angle_gamma   90.00
#
_symmetry.space_group_name_H-M   'P 1'
#
loop_
_entity.id
_entity.type
_entity.pdbx_description
1 polymer ?
#
loop_
_entity_poly.entity_id
_entity_poly.type
_entity_poly.pdbx_seq_one_letter_code
_entity_poly.pdbx_strand_id
1 'polypeptide(L)'
;MEIIQSYLGVGISGNKEEFTNETILRLIGALKVEIGKNDYKMVEGSRIYDIKDDTDVYPQSKTIGEIETKWDRFAKEKGIKKRKSGRRSYNEETKEWEFKYGSKSIKNQKLASGIVEGKKTVSQLKRDKQKRIEKNRRQQQKNKDRAMSSK
;
A
#
# COMPACT_ATOMS: atom_id res chain seq x y z
N MET A 1 7.94 36.45 -20.58
CA MET A 1 7.02 35.31 -20.76
C MET A 1 6.28 35.51 -22.08
N GLU A 2 6.94 35.32 -23.22
CA GLU A 2 6.35 35.60 -24.55
C GLU A 2 6.49 34.47 -25.57
N ILE A 3 7.09 33.32 -25.19
CA ILE A 3 7.41 32.25 -26.15
C ILE A 3 6.21 31.32 -26.41
N ILE A 4 5.15 31.38 -25.58
CA ILE A 4 3.99 30.47 -25.70
C ILE A 4 2.94 31.00 -26.68
N GLN A 5 2.90 32.30 -26.96
CA GLN A 5 1.87 32.87 -27.84
C GLN A 5 2.18 32.74 -29.34
N SER A 6 3.43 32.47 -29.73
CA SER A 6 3.81 32.40 -31.15
C SER A 6 3.37 31.11 -31.87
N TYR A 7 2.97 30.07 -31.14
CA TYR A 7 2.47 28.81 -31.74
C TYR A 7 0.94 28.71 -31.80
N LEU A 8 0.21 29.69 -31.27
CA LEU A 8 -1.26 29.70 -31.24
C LEU A 8 -1.89 30.78 -32.15
N GLY A 9 -1.07 31.49 -32.93
CA GLY A 9 -1.50 32.58 -33.80
C GLY A 9 -1.50 32.22 -35.29
N VAL A 10 -2.16 31.12 -35.69
CA VAL A 10 -2.56 30.98 -37.10
C VAL A 10 -3.88 31.72 -37.25
N GLY A 11 -3.88 32.79 -38.05
CA GLY A 11 -4.99 33.72 -38.20
C GLY A 11 -6.32 33.02 -38.45
N ILE A 12 -7.26 33.19 -37.52
CA ILE A 12 -8.62 32.67 -37.66
C ILE A 12 -9.41 33.68 -38.51
N SER A 13 -9.31 33.54 -39.83
CA SER A 13 -10.21 34.19 -40.79
C SER A 13 -11.17 33.17 -41.45
N GLY A 14 -11.46 32.06 -40.77
CA GLY A 14 -12.36 31.01 -41.21
C GLY A 14 -13.13 30.38 -40.04
N ASN A 15 -14.14 29.56 -40.35
CA ASN A 15 -15.04 28.94 -39.39
C ASN A 15 -14.24 28.12 -38.36
N LYS A 16 -14.25 28.56 -37.09
CA LYS A 16 -13.33 28.05 -36.04
C LYS A 16 -13.36 26.53 -35.89
N GLU A 17 -14.52 25.91 -36.10
CA GLU A 17 -14.73 24.47 -35.94
C GLU A 17 -14.01 23.63 -37.02
N GLU A 18 -14.02 24.08 -38.27
CA GLU A 18 -13.37 23.37 -39.38
C GLU A 18 -11.85 23.37 -39.22
N PHE A 19 -11.27 24.51 -38.82
CA PHE A 19 -9.85 24.66 -38.56
C PHE A 19 -9.37 23.76 -37.40
N THR A 20 -10.17 23.64 -36.34
CA THR A 20 -9.85 22.74 -35.23
C THR A 20 -9.86 21.27 -35.64
N ASN A 21 -10.82 20.86 -36.47
CA ASN A 21 -10.94 19.47 -36.92
C ASN A 21 -9.77 19.07 -37.84
N GLU A 22 -9.39 19.94 -38.77
CA GLU A 22 -8.24 19.69 -39.65
C GLU A 22 -6.94 19.55 -38.84
N THR A 23 -6.74 20.43 -37.87
CA THR A 23 -5.56 20.39 -36.99
C THR A 23 -5.53 19.11 -36.14
N ILE A 24 -6.68 18.70 -35.60
CA ILE A 24 -6.82 17.45 -34.83
C ILE A 24 -6.50 16.24 -35.71
N LEU A 25 -7.04 16.17 -36.93
CA LEU A 25 -6.77 15.05 -37.86
C LEU A 25 -5.29 14.96 -38.23
N ARG A 26 -4.63 16.10 -38.44
CA ARG A 26 -3.19 16.16 -38.70
C ARG A 26 -2.38 15.63 -37.52
N LEU A 27 -2.73 16.03 -36.30
CA LEU A 27 -2.07 15.57 -35.07
C LEU A 27 -2.26 14.06 -34.85
N ILE A 28 -3.49 13.54 -35.06
CA ILE A 28 -3.78 12.10 -34.98
C ILE A 28 -2.94 11.32 -36.00
N GLY A 29 -2.83 11.83 -37.23
CA GLY A 29 -2.00 11.23 -38.27
C GLY A 29 -0.52 11.13 -37.85
N ALA A 30 0.03 12.21 -37.32
CA ALA A 30 1.41 12.23 -36.81
C ALA A 30 1.62 11.25 -35.65
N LEU A 31 0.68 11.19 -34.70
CA LEU A 31 0.73 10.29 -33.55
C LEU A 31 0.69 8.81 -33.98
N LYS A 32 -0.15 8.47 -34.97
CA LYS A 32 -0.22 7.11 -35.53
C LYS A 32 1.11 6.67 -36.17
N VAL A 33 1.77 7.58 -36.88
CA VAL A 33 3.10 7.31 -37.47
C VAL A 33 4.12 7.04 -36.36
N GLU A 34 4.08 7.80 -35.28
CA GLU A 34 5.02 7.63 -34.15
C GLU A 34 4.79 6.31 -33.41
N ILE A 35 3.53 5.96 -33.09
CA ILE A 35 3.20 4.66 -32.48
C ILE A 35 3.65 3.50 -33.37
N GLY A 36 3.51 3.63 -34.70
CA GLY A 36 3.92 2.61 -35.65
C GLY A 36 5.43 2.33 -35.70
N LYS A 37 6.27 3.21 -35.12
CA LYS A 37 7.72 2.99 -35.00
C LYS A 37 8.11 2.11 -33.81
N ASN A 38 7.21 1.92 -32.85
CA ASN A 38 7.47 1.11 -31.67
C ASN A 38 7.42 -0.39 -32.00
N ASP A 39 8.10 -1.19 -31.16
CA ASP A 39 8.03 -2.64 -31.25
C ASP A 39 6.59 -3.13 -30.98
N TYR A 40 6.17 -4.19 -31.66
CA TYR A 40 4.82 -4.73 -31.51
C TYR A 40 4.81 -6.24 -31.24
N LYS A 41 3.78 -6.68 -30.51
CA LYS A 41 3.46 -8.07 -30.26
C LYS A 41 2.09 -8.41 -30.86
N MET A 42 1.99 -9.59 -31.46
CA MET A 42 0.72 -10.13 -31.93
C MET A 42 0.07 -10.92 -30.80
N VAL A 43 -1.09 -10.45 -30.33
CA VAL A 43 -1.90 -11.15 -29.33
C VAL A 43 -3.32 -11.28 -29.90
N GLU A 44 -3.83 -12.51 -30.01
CA GLU A 44 -5.19 -12.80 -30.50
C GLU A 44 -5.52 -12.16 -31.87
N GLY A 45 -4.53 -12.09 -32.77
CA GLY A 45 -4.70 -11.48 -34.11
C GLY A 45 -4.62 -9.95 -34.14
N SER A 46 -4.42 -9.30 -32.99
CA SER A 46 -4.25 -7.84 -32.87
C SER A 46 -2.79 -7.46 -32.62
N ARG A 47 -2.36 -6.31 -33.18
CA ARG A 47 -1.03 -5.72 -32.93
C ARG A 47 -1.09 -4.83 -31.69
N ILE A 48 -0.31 -5.17 -30.66
CA ILE A 48 -0.13 -4.37 -29.46
C ILE A 48 1.28 -3.77 -29.50
N TYR A 49 1.40 -2.45 -29.48
CA TYR A 49 2.69 -1.76 -29.48
C TYR A 49 3.20 -1.57 -28.06
N ASP A 50 4.47 -1.87 -27.82
CA ASP A 50 5.15 -1.56 -26.57
C ASP A 50 5.53 -0.06 -26.58
N ILE A 51 4.90 0.74 -25.73
CA ILE A 51 5.16 2.18 -25.63
C ILE A 51 6.25 2.40 -24.57
N LYS A 52 7.18 3.32 -24.84
CA LYS A 52 8.20 3.74 -23.86
C LYS A 52 7.53 4.40 -22.66
N ASP A 53 8.11 4.20 -21.49
CA ASP A 53 7.64 4.89 -20.28
C ASP A 53 7.71 6.41 -20.47
N ASP A 54 6.69 7.10 -19.97
CA ASP A 54 6.60 8.56 -20.02
C ASP A 54 7.81 9.19 -19.32
N THR A 55 8.40 10.20 -19.96
CA THR A 55 9.52 10.97 -19.38
C THR A 55 9.02 12.06 -18.42
N ASP A 56 7.75 12.44 -18.54
CA ASP A 56 7.15 13.54 -17.79
C ASP A 56 6.82 13.13 -16.34
N VAL A 57 7.28 13.95 -15.39
CA VAL A 57 7.01 13.73 -13.97
C VAL A 57 5.69 14.39 -13.60
N TYR A 58 4.64 13.59 -13.45
CA TYR A 58 3.35 14.06 -12.94
C TYR A 58 3.29 14.01 -11.41
N PRO A 59 2.60 14.97 -10.76
CA PRO A 59 2.38 14.91 -9.32
C PRO A 59 1.51 13.70 -8.94
N GLN A 60 1.93 12.98 -7.91
CA GLN A 60 1.20 11.80 -7.42
C GLN A 60 0.06 12.20 -6.48
N SER A 61 -1.12 11.59 -6.65
CA SER A 61 -2.27 11.82 -5.76
C SER A 61 -2.08 11.23 -4.36
N LYS A 62 -1.21 10.23 -4.21
CA LYS A 62 -0.90 9.55 -2.94
C LYS A 62 0.60 9.40 -2.78
N THR A 63 1.09 9.61 -1.57
CA THR A 63 2.45 9.25 -1.18
C THR A 63 2.57 7.72 -1.14
N ILE A 64 3.46 7.15 -1.96
CA ILE A 64 3.55 5.71 -2.22
C ILE A 64 4.20 4.92 -1.07
N GLY A 65 4.87 5.56 -0.11
CA GLY A 65 5.66 4.88 0.91
C GLY A 65 4.92 4.53 2.22
N GLU A 66 5.08 3.28 2.68
CA GLU A 66 4.81 2.91 4.07
C GLU A 66 5.86 3.57 4.98
N ILE A 67 5.41 4.27 6.03
CA ILE A 67 6.32 4.91 6.98
C ILE A 67 6.84 3.86 7.97
N GLU A 68 8.16 3.64 7.98
CA GLU A 68 8.81 2.66 8.85
C GLU A 68 8.54 2.95 10.34
N THR A 69 7.96 1.98 11.05
CA THR A 69 7.75 2.13 12.49
C THR A 69 9.06 1.98 13.27
N LYS A 70 9.09 2.37 14.55
CA LYS A 70 10.26 2.14 15.41
C LYS A 70 10.66 0.66 15.48
N TRP A 71 9.67 -0.23 15.44
CA TRP A 71 9.93 -1.67 15.45
C TRP A 71 10.51 -2.15 14.12
N ASP A 72 10.05 -1.60 12.98
CA ASP A 72 10.60 -1.97 11.67
C ASP A 72 12.07 -1.56 11.54
N ARG A 73 12.43 -0.35 12.00
CA ARG A 73 13.82 0.10 12.07
C ARG A 73 14.68 -0.83 12.91
N PHE A 74 14.23 -1.13 14.13
CA PHE A 74 14.93 -2.07 15.02
C PHE A 74 15.04 -3.47 14.41
N ALA A 75 13.98 -3.97 13.78
CA ALA A 75 13.97 -5.28 13.15
C ALA A 75 14.95 -5.35 11.96
N LYS A 76 15.02 -4.28 11.17
CA LYS A 76 15.96 -4.15 10.04
C LYS A 76 17.41 -4.14 10.53
N GLU A 77 17.72 -3.34 11.55
CA GLU A 77 19.05 -3.29 12.19
C GLU A 77 19.47 -4.64 12.79
N LYS A 78 18.51 -5.40 13.34
CA LYS A 78 18.77 -6.72 13.93
C LYS A 78 18.64 -7.87 12.94
N GLY A 79 18.32 -7.61 11.67
CA GLY A 79 18.11 -8.66 10.67
C GLY A 79 16.91 -9.58 10.96
N ILE A 80 15.93 -9.12 11.75
CA ILE A 80 14.74 -9.89 12.11
C ILE A 80 13.79 -9.95 10.90
N LYS A 81 13.71 -11.12 10.28
CA LYS A 81 12.79 -11.37 9.16
C LYS A 81 11.37 -11.68 9.65
N LYS A 82 10.36 -11.12 8.98
CA LYS A 82 8.94 -11.44 9.24
C LYS A 82 8.70 -12.93 8.96
N ARG A 83 8.11 -13.65 9.91
CA ARG A 83 7.73 -15.06 9.78
C ARG A 83 6.21 -15.20 9.77
N LYS A 84 5.67 -16.02 8.87
CA LYS A 84 4.26 -16.40 8.89
C LYS A 84 4.03 -17.41 10.02
N SER A 85 3.14 -17.09 10.95
CA SER A 85 2.67 -18.04 11.97
C SER A 85 1.20 -18.35 11.72
N GLY A 86 0.86 -19.64 11.69
CA GLY A 86 -0.54 -20.09 11.66
C GLY A 86 -1.32 -19.74 12.93
N ARG A 87 -2.65 -19.80 12.81
CA ARG A 87 -3.60 -19.48 13.89
C ARG A 87 -3.62 -20.53 15.01
N ARG A 88 -3.38 -21.80 14.68
CA ARG A 88 -3.38 -22.92 15.64
C ARG A 88 -1.94 -23.28 16.04
N SER A 89 -1.79 -23.83 17.25
CA SER A 89 -0.60 -24.51 17.76
C SER A 89 -1.00 -25.88 18.24
N TYR A 90 -0.22 -26.88 17.89
CA TYR A 90 -0.39 -28.21 18.45
C TYR A 90 0.03 -28.18 19.92
N ASN A 91 -0.81 -28.73 20.80
CA ASN A 91 -0.50 -28.90 22.21
C ASN A 91 -0.17 -30.38 22.45
N GLU A 92 1.04 -30.66 22.95
CA GLU A 92 1.54 -32.03 23.14
C GLU A 92 0.81 -32.75 24.29
N GLU A 93 0.30 -32.02 25.28
CA GLU A 93 -0.41 -32.59 26.43
C GLU A 93 -1.80 -33.11 26.05
N THR A 94 -2.57 -32.29 25.33
CA THR A 94 -3.94 -32.63 24.90
C THR A 94 -3.97 -33.36 23.55
N LYS A 95 -2.85 -33.42 22.84
CA LYS A 95 -2.71 -33.95 21.47
C LYS A 95 -3.66 -33.30 20.45
N GLU A 96 -4.10 -32.06 20.71
CA GLU A 96 -5.06 -31.33 19.91
C GLU A 96 -4.50 -30.03 19.33
N TRP A 97 -5.13 -29.58 18.23
CA TRP A 97 -4.82 -28.28 17.60
C TRP A 97 -5.60 -27.16 18.25
N GLU A 98 -4.95 -26.41 19.13
CA GLU A 98 -5.56 -25.34 19.89
C GLU A 98 -5.31 -23.96 19.26
N PHE A 99 -6.21 -23.00 19.50
CA PHE A 99 -6.07 -21.66 18.95
C PHE A 99 -5.10 -20.80 19.78
N LYS A 100 -4.15 -20.12 19.13
CA LYS A 100 -3.19 -19.21 19.79
C LYS A 100 -3.85 -17.94 20.35
N TYR A 101 -4.88 -17.45 19.67
CA TYR A 101 -5.61 -16.22 20.01
C TYR A 101 -7.10 -16.33 19.65
N GLY A 102 -7.93 -15.43 20.21
CA GLY A 102 -9.41 -15.46 20.09
C GLY A 102 -10.11 -15.98 21.35
N SER A 103 -11.44 -16.07 21.34
CA SER A 103 -12.24 -16.52 22.49
C SER A 103 -11.87 -17.94 22.92
N LYS A 104 -11.80 -18.87 21.96
CA LYS A 104 -11.37 -20.27 22.13
C LYS A 104 -9.85 -20.46 22.26
N SER A 105 -9.11 -19.41 22.63
CA SER A 105 -7.65 -19.56 22.80
C SER A 105 -7.28 -20.13 24.15
N ILE A 106 -6.18 -20.86 24.18
CA ILE A 106 -5.59 -21.48 25.38
C ILE A 106 -5.56 -20.49 26.56
N LYS A 107 -5.06 -19.28 26.30
CA LYS A 107 -4.91 -18.22 27.31
C LYS A 107 -6.25 -17.69 27.81
N ASN A 108 -7.26 -17.58 26.95
CA ASN A 108 -8.56 -17.06 27.35
C ASN A 108 -9.42 -18.14 28.02
N GLN A 109 -9.32 -19.41 27.60
CA GLN A 109 -9.95 -20.54 28.27
C GLN A 109 -9.41 -20.72 29.70
N LYS A 110 -8.09 -20.65 29.89
CA LYS A 110 -7.47 -20.65 31.24
C LYS A 110 -7.91 -19.47 32.13
N LEU A 111 -8.27 -18.33 31.54
CA LEU A 111 -8.81 -17.18 32.29
C LEU A 111 -10.31 -17.34 32.58
N ALA A 112 -11.04 -18.08 31.75
CA ALA A 112 -12.47 -18.33 31.88
C ALA A 112 -12.77 -19.46 32.88
N SER A 113 -11.88 -20.47 32.96
CA SER A 113 -11.98 -21.57 33.93
C SER A 113 -11.89 -21.09 35.38
N GLY A 114 -11.38 -19.88 35.64
CA GLY A 114 -11.28 -19.29 36.99
C GLY A 114 -10.21 -19.92 37.89
N ILE A 115 -9.75 -21.12 37.56
CA ILE A 115 -8.69 -21.85 38.24
C ILE A 115 -7.38 -21.61 37.50
N VAL A 116 -6.42 -20.99 38.18
CA VAL A 116 -5.08 -20.74 37.65
C VAL A 116 -4.08 -21.32 38.63
N GLU A 117 -3.27 -22.25 38.16
CA GLU A 117 -2.12 -22.77 38.91
C GLU A 117 -1.02 -21.70 38.92
N GLY A 118 -0.70 -21.17 40.11
CA GLY A 118 0.41 -20.24 40.31
C GLY A 118 0.15 -19.11 41.31
N LYS A 119 1.15 -18.23 41.46
CA LYS A 119 1.15 -17.14 42.47
C LYS A 119 0.26 -15.94 42.11
N LYS A 120 -0.20 -15.82 40.86
CA LYS A 120 -0.96 -14.66 40.39
C LYS A 120 -2.45 -14.98 40.33
N THR A 121 -3.26 -14.06 40.83
CA THR A 121 -4.72 -14.19 40.72
C THR A 121 -5.21 -13.91 39.31
N VAL A 122 -6.37 -14.47 38.92
CA VAL A 122 -7.02 -14.20 37.62
C VAL A 122 -7.21 -12.69 37.39
N SER A 123 -7.55 -11.94 38.44
CA SER A 123 -7.69 -10.48 38.39
C SER A 123 -6.39 -9.78 38.02
N GLN A 124 -5.27 -10.16 38.63
CA GLN A 124 -3.95 -9.63 38.28
C GLN A 124 -3.58 -9.94 36.83
N LEU A 125 -3.83 -11.15 36.34
CA LEU A 125 -3.57 -11.53 34.95
C LEU A 125 -4.40 -10.70 33.95
N LYS A 126 -5.67 -10.43 34.27
CA LYS A 126 -6.54 -9.56 33.46
C LYS A 126 -6.00 -8.12 33.42
N ARG A 127 -5.60 -7.57 34.57
CA ARG A 127 -4.97 -6.23 34.66
C ARG A 127 -3.67 -6.15 33.87
N ASP A 128 -2.79 -7.14 34.00
CA ASP A 128 -1.52 -7.21 33.25
C ASP A 128 -1.76 -7.28 31.74
N LYS A 129 -2.80 -8.00 31.29
CA LYS A 129 -3.22 -8.03 29.88
C LYS A 129 -3.69 -6.65 29.42
N GLN A 130 -4.55 -5.98 30.18
CA GLN A 130 -5.04 -4.63 29.86
C GLN A 130 -3.89 -3.62 29.76
N LYS A 131 -2.97 -3.62 30.73
CA LYS A 131 -1.77 -2.75 30.70
C LYS A 131 -0.94 -2.94 29.43
N ARG A 132 -0.76 -4.19 28.98
CA ARG A 132 -0.05 -4.49 27.72
C ARG A 132 -0.80 -3.99 26.49
N ILE A 133 -2.11 -4.16 26.44
CA ILE A 133 -2.96 -3.66 25.35
C ILE A 133 -2.86 -2.13 25.28
N GLU A 134 -2.97 -1.45 26.42
CA GLU A 134 -2.91 0.00 26.50
C GLU A 134 -1.54 0.54 26.08
N LYS A 135 -0.45 -0.09 26.55
CA LYS A 135 0.91 0.24 26.10
C LYS A 135 1.05 0.10 24.57
N ASN A 136 0.49 -0.96 23.99
CA ASN A 136 0.54 -1.19 22.54
C ASN A 136 -0.23 -0.10 21.78
N ARG A 137 -1.47 0.22 22.20
CA ARG A 137 -2.28 1.30 21.61
C ARG A 137 -1.57 2.64 21.67
N ARG A 138 -1.01 3.01 22.83
CA ARG A 138 -0.23 4.24 22.98
C ARG A 138 0.99 4.28 22.06
N GLN A 139 1.68 3.16 21.88
CA GLN A 139 2.84 3.09 20.98
C GLN A 139 2.43 3.17 19.51
N GLN A 140 1.28 2.58 19.14
CA GLN A 140 0.71 2.69 17.80
C GLN A 140 0.37 4.15 17.47
N GLN A 141 -0.28 4.86 18.40
CA GLN A 141 -0.62 6.27 18.19
C GLN A 141 0.64 7.12 17.99
N LYS A 142 1.64 6.97 18.86
CA LYS A 142 2.93 7.68 18.70
C LYS A 142 3.62 7.40 17.36
N ASN A 143 3.50 6.19 16.82
CA ASN A 143 4.06 5.87 15.51
C ASN A 143 3.26 6.55 14.39
N LYS A 144 1.92 6.63 14.50
CA LYS A 144 1.07 7.38 13.56
C LYS A 144 1.36 8.88 13.61
N ASP A 145 1.51 9.46 14.79
CA ASP A 145 1.80 10.90 14.93
C ASP A 145 3.15 11.26 14.31
N ARG A 146 4.18 10.42 14.52
CA ARG A 146 5.49 10.59 13.86
C ARG A 146 5.41 10.46 12.35
N ALA A 147 4.56 9.55 11.87
CA ALA A 147 4.32 9.38 10.45
C ALA A 147 3.65 10.62 9.84
N MET A 148 2.69 11.24 10.54
CA MET A 148 2.06 12.49 10.11
C MET A 148 3.00 13.69 10.18
N SER A 149 3.87 13.78 11.19
CA SER A 149 4.82 14.89 11.35
C SER A 149 6.05 14.82 10.44
N SER A 150 6.39 13.63 9.95
CA SER A 150 7.49 13.43 8.99
C SER A 150 7.03 13.65 7.54
N LYS A 151 5.73 13.90 7.34
CA LYS A 151 5.09 14.17 6.06
C LYS A 151 4.97 15.68 5.87
#